data_AF-A0A962VCN3-F1
#
_entry.id   AF-A0A962VCN3-F1
#
_cell.length_a   1.000
_cell.length_b   1.000
_cell.length_c   1.000
_cell.angle_alpha   90.00
_cell.angle_beta   90.00
_cell.angle_gamma   90.00
#
_symmetry.space_group_name_H-M   'P 1'
#
loop_
_entity.id
_entity.type
_entity.pdbx_description
1 polymer ?
#
loop_
_entity_poly.entity_id
_entity_poly.type
_entity_poly.pdbx_seq_one_letter_code
_entity_poly.pdbx_strand_id
1 'polypeptide(L)' 'MVQRDLNRHRLLKNHFHAAIEDPLLYDAVWNMERVSVDTVVAATLELIRARQQTHAYKS' A
#
# COMPACT_ATOMS: atom_id res chain seq x y z
N MET A 1 -15.58 13.99 -2.01
CA MET A 1 -14.80 12.90 -2.64
C MET A 1 -14.57 13.26 -4.11
N VAL A 2 -13.33 13.29 -4.57
CA VAL A 2 -12.98 13.78 -5.92
C VAL A 2 -13.39 12.73 -6.97
N GLN A 3 -13.85 13.14 -8.16
CA GLN A 3 -14.33 12.22 -9.22
C GLN A 3 -13.34 11.08 -9.56
N ARG A 4 -12.04 11.36 -9.45
CA ARG A 4 -10.97 10.38 -9.65
C ARG A 4 -11.01 9.24 -8.63
N ASP A 5 -11.32 9.53 -7.37
CA ASP A 5 -11.40 8.52 -6.31
C ASP A 5 -12.59 7.59 -6.53
N LEU A 6 -13.72 8.15 -6.98
CA LEU A 6 -14.92 7.38 -7.32
C LEU A 6 -14.66 6.41 -8.47
N ASN A 7 -13.95 6.87 -9.51
CA ASN A 7 -13.57 6.04 -10.64
C ASN A 7 -12.62 4.92 -10.23
N ARG A 8 -11.62 5.22 -9.37
CA ARG A 8 -10.70 4.23 -8.82
C ARG A 8 -11.44 3.18 -7.99
N HIS A 9 -12.32 3.61 -7.09
CA HIS A 9 -13.11 2.71 -6.25
C HIS A 9 -13.99 1.79 -7.11
N ARG A 10 -14.65 2.33 -8.13
CA ARG A 10 -15.48 1.53 -9.07
C ARG A 10 -14.65 0.49 -9.82
N LEU A 11 -13.45 0.85 -10.28
CA LEU A 11 -12.54 -0.08 -10.96
C LEU A 11 -12.12 -1.23 -10.04
N LEU A 12 -11.65 -0.91 -8.83
CA LEU A 12 -11.20 -1.93 -7.86
C LEU A 12 -12.35 -2.86 -7.46
N LYS A 13 -13.52 -2.30 -7.16
CA LYS A 13 -14.68 -3.07 -6.74
C LYS A 13 -15.24 -3.95 -7.86
N ASN A 14 -15.42 -3.41 -9.06
CA ASN A 14 -16.15 -4.11 -10.12
C ASN A 14 -15.26 -5.02 -10.96
N HIS A 15 -13.98 -4.66 -11.14
CA HIS A 15 -13.06 -5.43 -11.98
C HIS A 15 -12.16 -6.37 -11.20
N PHE A 16 -11.64 -5.91 -10.05
CA PHE A 16 -10.72 -6.70 -9.23
C PHE A 16 -11.41 -7.37 -8.04
N HIS A 17 -12.73 -7.17 -7.87
CA HIS A 17 -13.50 -7.66 -6.72
C HIS A 17 -12.88 -7.31 -5.36
N ALA A 18 -12.18 -6.17 -5.32
CA ALA A 18 -11.40 -5.70 -4.18
C ALA A 18 -12.04 -4.47 -3.56
N ALA A 19 -12.22 -4.49 -2.24
CA ALA A 19 -12.65 -3.31 -1.47
C ALA A 19 -11.42 -2.46 -1.15
N ILE A 20 -11.39 -1.19 -1.58
CA ILE A 20 -10.23 -0.31 -1.36
C ILE A 20 -9.98 -0.01 0.12
N GLU A 21 -11.02 -0.16 0.95
CA GLU A 21 -10.95 0.02 2.39
C GLU A 21 -10.40 -1.21 3.14
N ASP A 22 -10.25 -2.36 2.46
CA ASP A 22 -9.74 -3.58 3.08
C ASP A 22 -8.22 -3.46 3.34
N PRO A 23 -7.78 -3.39 4.61
CA PRO A 23 -6.36 -3.25 4.93
C PRO A 23 -5.55 -4.51 4.59
N LEU A 24 -6.18 -5.67 4.45
CA LEU A 24 -5.49 -6.93 4.14
C LEU A 24 -4.97 -7.00 2.70
N LEU A 25 -5.45 -6.12 1.83
CA LEU A 25 -4.98 -6.01 0.45
C LEU A 25 -3.65 -5.25 0.32
N TYR A 26 -3.16 -4.68 1.42
CA TYR A 26 -1.97 -3.84 1.43
C TYR A 26 -0.94 -4.35 2.42
N ASP A 27 0.33 -4.24 2.04
CA ASP A 27 1.46 -4.50 2.92
C ASP A 27 1.69 -3.38 3.94
N ALA A 28 1.30 -2.15 3.58
CA ALA A 28 1.40 -0.97 4.41
C ALA A 28 0.39 0.10 3.95
N VAL A 29 -0.14 0.86 4.91
CA VAL A 29 -1.00 2.03 4.68
C VAL A 29 -0.42 3.22 5.46
N TRP A 30 -0.24 4.36 4.79
CA TRP A 30 0.41 5.54 5.36
C TRP A 30 -0.57 6.70 5.56
N ASN A 31 -0.51 7.37 6.72
CA ASN A 31 -1.21 8.62 6.95
C ASN A 31 -0.34 9.82 6.51
N MET A 32 -0.63 10.35 5.33
CA MET A 32 0.12 11.45 4.72
C MET A 32 -0.13 12.82 5.37
N GLU A 33 -1.11 12.96 6.28
CA GLU A 33 -1.30 14.20 7.05
C GLU A 33 -0.28 14.34 8.19
N ARG A 34 0.26 13.22 8.67
CA ARG A 34 1.17 13.17 9.82
C ARG A 34 2.61 12.85 9.46
N VAL A 35 2.84 12.39 8.24
CA VAL A 35 4.12 11.85 7.81
C VAL A 35 4.49 12.43 6.45
N SER A 36 5.71 12.94 6.32
CA SER A 36 6.22 13.44 5.05
C SER A 36 6.43 12.31 4.04
N VAL A 37 6.40 12.66 2.75
CA VAL A 37 6.67 11.71 1.66
C VAL A 37 8.04 11.05 1.83
N ASP A 38 9.08 11.82 2.16
CA ASP A 38 10.44 11.28 2.34
C ASP A 38 10.50 10.19 3.42
N THR A 39 9.76 10.38 4.52
CA THR A 39 9.68 9.39 5.61
C THR A 39 8.98 8.12 5.14
N VAL A 40 7.88 8.26 4.39
CA VAL A 40 7.15 7.12 3.81
C VAL A 40 8.04 6.33 2.85
N VAL A 41 8.80 7.01 2.00
CA VAL A 41 9.72 6.37 1.06
C VAL A 41 10.81 5.61 1.81
N ALA A 42 11.46 6.25 2.79
CA ALA A 42 12.51 5.61 3.59
C ALA A 42 11.99 4.36 4.32
N ALA A 43 10.83 4.45 4.98
CA ALA A 43 10.24 3.33 5.71
C ALA A 43 9.80 2.18 4.79
N THR A 44 9.27 2.50 3.59
CA THR A 44 8.89 1.49 2.60
C THR A 44 10.10 0.75 2.07
N LEU A 45 11.22 1.44 1.82
CA LEU A 45 12.47 0.81 1.39
C LEU A 45 13.01 -0.15 2.45
N GLU A 46 12.99 0.24 3.73
CA GLU A 46 13.38 -0.64 4.84
C GLU A 46 12.50 -1.89 4.93
N LEU A 47 11.18 -1.74 4.76
CA LEU A 47 10.25 -2.88 4.76
C LEU A 47 10.53 -3.87 3.60
N ILE A 48 10.85 -3.35 2.40
CA ILE A 48 11.23 -4.20 1.26
C ILE A 48 12.53 -4.95 1.55
N ARG A 49 13.55 -4.26 2.07
CA ARG A 49 14.85 -4.87 2.42
C ARG A 49 14.71 -5.98 3.46
N ALA A 50 13.96 -5.74 4.52
CA ALA A 50 13.71 -6.72 5.57
C ALA A 50 13.02 -8.00 5.05
N ARG A 51 12.07 -7.84 4.12
CA ARG A 51 11.40 -8.97 3.47
C ARG A 51 12.35 -9.77 2.58
N GLN A 52 13.21 -9.11 1.81
CA GLN A 52 14.21 -9.79 0.99
C GLN A 52 15.19 -10.62 1.83
N GLN A 53 15.62 -10.11 2.98
CA GLN A 53 16.46 -10.88 3.92
C GLN A 53 15.75 -12.11 4.49
N THR A 54 14.45 -11.98 4.77
CA THR A 54 13.62 -13.10 5.26
C THR A 54 13.46 -14.19 4.20
N HIS A 55 13.38 -13.82 2.93
CA HIS A 55 13.33 -14.77 1.81
C HIS A 55 14.70 -15.40 1.49
N ALA A 56 15.79 -14.65 1.62
CA ALA A 56 17.16 -15.15 1.39
C ALA A 56 17.60 -16.20 2.43
N TYR A 57 17.02 -16.21 3.63
CA TYR A 57 17.31 -17.23 4.67
C TYR A 57 16.59 -18.57 4.41
N LYS A 58 15.64 -18.63 3.47
CA LYS A 58 14.85 -19.83 3.16
C LYS A 58 15.24 -20.51 1.82
N SER A 59 16.33 -20.10 1.18
CA SER A 59 16.93 -20.74 0.00
C SER A 59 18.32 -21.27 0.32
#